data_AF-A0AAE4BTI2-F1
#
_entry.id   AF-A0AAE4BTI2-F1
#
_cell.length_a   1.000
_cell.length_b   1.000
_cell.length_c   1.000
_cell.angle_alpha   90.00
_cell.angle_beta   90.00
_cell.angle_gamma   90.00
#
_symmetry.space_group_name_H-M   'P 1'
#
loop_
_entity.id
_entity.type
_entity.pdbx_description
1 polymer ?
#
loop_
_entity_poly.entity_id
_entity_poly.type
_entity_poly.pdbx_seq_one_letter_code
_entity_poly.pdbx_strand_id
1 'polypeptide(L)'
;MLNYKEIEERVNKINNTFNNLHYIEKRNRKISTLYKILLYNSEIYKKNINEIQALYSTKKRKIHIKYRELVACSIAAKYEKSGVFGTSFGKLSHEDSINYKLRKQLNKLGIIGELSSKTSSKNIIGKCAENKAANKVLKIKSKAELLDIQFTKAIRPRTSEPIPRCENCEVVYGKEKI
;
A
#
# COMPACT_ATOMS: atom_id res chain seq x y z
N MET A 1 -20.40 -6.95 -27.23
CA MET A 1 -19.32 -7.88 -26.84
C MET A 1 -18.63 -7.28 -25.60
N LEU A 2 -18.32 -8.07 -24.58
CA LEU A 2 -17.74 -7.52 -23.34
C LEU A 2 -16.29 -7.09 -23.60
N ASN A 3 -15.99 -5.80 -23.50
CA ASN A 3 -14.66 -5.27 -23.77
C ASN A 3 -13.75 -5.42 -22.54
N TYR A 4 -13.25 -6.63 -22.30
CA TYR A 4 -12.38 -6.91 -21.16
C TYR A 4 -11.11 -6.06 -21.14
N LYS A 5 -10.58 -5.70 -22.31
CA LYS A 5 -9.41 -4.83 -22.43
C LYS A 5 -9.69 -3.44 -21.85
N GLU A 6 -10.84 -2.85 -22.15
CA GLU A 6 -11.24 -1.56 -21.59
C GLU A 6 -11.46 -1.61 -20.07
N ILE A 7 -12.02 -2.71 -19.55
CA ILE A 7 -12.16 -2.94 -18.11
C ILE A 7 -10.77 -2.97 -17.45
N GLU A 8 -9.84 -3.75 -18.01
CA GLU A 8 -8.47 -3.85 -17.51
C GLU A 8 -7.75 -2.51 -17.53
N GLU A 9 -7.86 -1.74 -18.62
CA GLU A 9 -7.29 -0.39 -18.74
C GLU A 9 -7.83 0.56 -17.67
N ARG A 10 -9.15 0.53 -17.40
CA ARG A 10 -9.75 1.34 -16.33
C ARG A 10 -9.33 0.89 -14.94
N VAL A 11 -9.27 -0.42 -14.69
CA VAL A 11 -8.77 -0.98 -13.42
C VAL A 11 -7.31 -0.55 -13.17
N ASN A 12 -6.46 -0.66 -14.19
CA ASN A 12 -5.09 -0.19 -14.12
C ASN A 12 -5.01 1.31 -13.88
N LYS A 13 -5.87 2.11 -14.53
CA LYS A 13 -5.94 3.55 -14.30
C LYS A 13 -6.29 3.87 -12.85
N ILE A 14 -7.34 3.28 -12.28
CA ILE A 14 -7.73 3.56 -10.89
C ILE A 14 -6.65 3.10 -9.88
N ASN A 15 -5.98 1.98 -10.13
CA ASN A 15 -4.88 1.50 -9.29
C ASN A 15 -3.70 2.46 -9.30
N ASN A 16 -3.29 2.91 -10.49
CA ASN A 16 -2.21 3.87 -10.66
C ASN A 16 -2.59 5.22 -10.02
N THR A 17 -3.79 5.72 -10.27
CA THR A 17 -4.30 6.95 -9.66
C THR A 17 -4.28 6.84 -8.13
N PHE A 18 -4.80 5.77 -7.56
CA PHE A 18 -4.77 5.57 -6.11
C PHE A 18 -3.34 5.51 -5.57
N ASN A 19 -2.46 4.75 -6.21
CA ASN A 19 -1.04 4.67 -5.83
C ASN A 19 -0.31 6.02 -5.92
N ASN A 20 -0.70 6.89 -6.86
CA ASN A 20 -0.09 8.20 -7.09
C ASN A 20 -0.71 9.33 -6.26
N LEU A 21 -2.00 9.24 -5.91
CA LEU A 21 -2.69 10.16 -4.99
C LEU A 21 -2.12 10.11 -3.57
N HIS A 22 -1.29 9.10 -3.28
CA HIS A 22 -0.52 8.97 -2.07
C HIS A 22 0.73 9.89 -2.09
N TYR A 23 0.47 11.20 -2.05
CA TYR A 23 1.46 12.28 -2.03
C TYR A 23 2.16 12.44 -0.67
N ILE A 24 3.22 13.25 -0.65
CA ILE A 24 3.99 13.60 0.55
C ILE A 24 3.36 14.84 1.19
N GLU A 25 2.89 14.71 2.42
CA GLU A 25 2.42 15.83 3.22
C GLU A 25 3.56 16.37 4.10
N LYS A 26 4.10 17.55 3.74
CA LYS A 26 5.13 18.26 4.54
C LYS A 26 4.49 19.20 5.59
N ARG A 27 3.42 18.77 6.25
CA ARG A 27 2.74 19.52 7.30
C ARG A 27 2.76 18.73 8.60
N ASN A 28 2.80 19.44 9.73
CA ASN A 28 2.71 18.82 11.06
C ASN A 28 1.29 18.31 11.36
N ARG A 29 0.83 17.31 10.62
CA ARG A 29 -0.44 16.64 10.87
C ARG A 29 -0.27 15.55 11.90
N LYS A 30 -1.33 15.32 12.68
CA LYS A 30 -1.43 14.14 13.55
C LYS A 30 -1.57 12.89 12.69
N ILE A 31 -1.04 11.76 13.15
CA ILE A 31 -1.16 10.47 12.46
C ILE A 31 -2.64 10.08 12.24
N SER A 32 -3.52 10.45 13.17
CA SER A 32 -4.97 10.29 13.05
C SER A 32 -5.58 11.08 11.88
N THR A 33 -5.03 12.25 11.55
CA THR A 33 -5.47 13.02 10.38
C THR A 33 -5.05 12.32 9.09
N LEU A 34 -3.82 11.77 9.04
CA LEU A 34 -3.38 10.97 7.89
C LEU A 34 -4.25 9.73 7.71
N TYR A 35 -4.67 9.09 8.80
CA TYR A 35 -5.60 7.96 8.75
C TYR A 35 -6.97 8.35 8.16
N LYS A 36 -7.53 9.51 8.54
CA LYS A 36 -8.79 10.02 7.96
C LYS A 36 -8.66 10.26 6.45
N ILE A 37 -7.53 10.81 6.00
CA ILE A 37 -7.26 11.01 4.56
C ILE A 37 -7.14 9.66 3.85
N LEU A 38 -6.47 8.68 4.46
CA LEU A 38 -6.34 7.33 3.93
C LEU A 38 -7.70 6.66 3.72
N LEU A 39 -8.59 6.78 4.71
CA LEU A 39 -9.97 6.27 4.64
C LEU A 39 -10.77 6.97 3.53
N TYR A 40 -10.72 8.31 3.49
CA TYR A 40 -11.40 9.09 2.46
C TYR A 40 -10.97 8.68 1.04
N ASN A 41 -9.66 8.58 0.79
CA ASN A 41 -9.13 8.15 -0.50
C ASN A 41 -9.53 6.69 -0.83
N SER A 42 -9.64 5.84 0.18
CA SER A 42 -10.07 4.44 0.01
C SER A 42 -11.55 4.35 -0.36
N GLU A 43 -12.41 5.19 0.22
CA GLU A 43 -13.82 5.27 -0.20
C GLU A 43 -13.97 5.72 -1.65
N ILE A 44 -13.18 6.70 -2.10
CA ILE A 44 -13.15 7.09 -3.52
C ILE A 44 -12.73 5.91 -4.39
N TYR A 45 -11.67 5.19 -3.99
CA TYR A 45 -11.18 4.03 -4.74
C TYR A 45 -12.24 2.92 -4.83
N LYS A 46 -12.90 2.58 -3.73
CA LYS A 46 -14.02 1.64 -3.67
C LYS A 46 -15.19 2.09 -4.56
N LYS A 47 -15.53 3.37 -4.54
CA LYS A 47 -16.58 3.94 -5.42
C LYS A 47 -16.22 3.75 -6.89
N ASN A 48 -14.99 4.04 -7.29
CA ASN A 48 -14.53 3.87 -8.67
C ASN A 48 -14.57 2.40 -9.13
N ILE A 49 -14.24 1.45 -8.24
CA ILE A 49 -14.39 0.01 -8.53
C ILE A 49 -15.85 -0.33 -8.80
N ASN A 50 -16.76 0.13 -7.93
CA ASN A 50 -18.19 -0.12 -8.06
C ASN A 50 -18.78 0.52 -9.33
N GLU A 51 -18.32 1.72 -9.70
CA GLU A 51 -18.71 2.39 -10.93
C GLU A 51 -18.29 1.60 -12.18
N ILE A 52 -17.06 1.07 -12.23
CA ILE A 52 -16.63 0.19 -13.32
C ILE A 52 -17.51 -1.06 -13.35
N GLN A 53 -17.71 -1.73 -12.21
CA GLN A 53 -18.54 -2.93 -12.17
C GLN A 53 -19.98 -2.67 -12.63
N ALA A 54 -20.57 -1.53 -12.23
CA ALA A 54 -21.91 -1.14 -12.64
C ALA A 54 -21.99 -0.84 -14.15
N LEU A 55 -21.01 -0.09 -14.67
CA LEU A 55 -20.95 0.33 -16.08
C LEU A 55 -20.92 -0.85 -17.05
N TYR A 56 -20.18 -1.91 -16.72
CA TYR A 56 -20.06 -3.10 -17.59
C TYR A 56 -21.00 -4.25 -17.20
N SER A 57 -21.77 -4.10 -16.12
CA SER A 57 -22.81 -5.06 -15.77
C SER A 57 -24.09 -4.81 -16.56
N THR A 58 -24.80 -5.89 -16.88
CA THR A 58 -26.14 -5.86 -17.49
C THR A 58 -27.13 -6.60 -16.61
N LYS A 59 -28.43 -6.56 -16.95
CA LYS A 59 -29.46 -7.38 -16.27
C LYS A 59 -29.15 -8.88 -16.32
N LYS A 60 -28.58 -9.37 -17.44
CA LYS A 60 -28.28 -10.80 -17.65
C LYS A 60 -26.90 -11.22 -17.15
N ARG A 61 -25.99 -10.28 -16.88
CA ARG A 61 -24.60 -10.57 -16.56
C ARG A 61 -23.98 -9.54 -15.63
N LYS A 62 -23.50 -9.98 -14.48
CA LYS A 62 -22.75 -9.13 -13.54
C LYS A 62 -21.25 -9.25 -13.77
N ILE A 63 -20.56 -8.11 -13.71
CA ILE A 63 -19.09 -8.03 -13.77
C ILE A 63 -18.54 -7.86 -12.36
N HIS A 64 -17.58 -8.71 -12.02
CA HIS A 64 -16.83 -8.66 -10.77
C HIS A 64 -15.35 -8.58 -11.08
N ILE A 65 -14.74 -7.46 -10.69
CA ILE A 65 -13.30 -7.27 -10.80
C ILE A 65 -12.65 -8.14 -9.72
N LYS A 66 -11.64 -8.93 -10.09
CA LYS A 66 -11.02 -9.85 -9.14
C LYS A 66 -10.16 -9.05 -8.18
N TYR A 67 -10.21 -9.37 -6.89
CA TYR A 67 -9.41 -8.66 -5.88
C TYR A 67 -7.90 -8.66 -6.13
N ARG A 68 -7.37 -9.68 -6.82
CA ARG A 68 -5.95 -9.75 -7.20
C ARG A 68 -5.53 -8.66 -8.19
N GLU A 69 -6.49 -8.08 -8.91
CA GLU A 69 -6.29 -6.98 -9.87
C GLU A 69 -6.38 -5.61 -9.18
N LEU A 70 -6.73 -5.57 -7.90
CA LEU A 70 -6.94 -4.34 -7.13
C LEU A 70 -5.85 -4.15 -6.08
N VAL A 71 -5.76 -2.92 -5.55
CA VAL A 71 -4.89 -2.60 -4.43
C VAL A 71 -5.37 -3.35 -3.19
N ALA A 72 -4.53 -4.25 -2.67
CA ALA A 72 -4.87 -5.10 -1.54
C ALA A 72 -4.72 -4.39 -0.19
N CYS A 73 -3.74 -3.50 -0.07
CA CYS A 73 -3.41 -2.81 1.18
C CYS A 73 -2.93 -1.38 0.92
N SER A 74 -3.34 -0.45 1.79
CA SER A 74 -2.83 0.92 1.87
C SER A 74 -2.55 1.31 3.33
N ILE A 75 -1.59 2.21 3.52
CA ILE A 75 -1.19 2.68 4.85
C ILE A 75 -0.64 4.10 4.78
N ALA A 76 -0.75 4.85 5.87
CA ALA A 76 -0.01 6.10 6.04
C ALA A 76 1.16 5.90 7.01
N ALA A 77 2.26 6.57 6.73
CA ALA A 77 3.44 6.63 7.58
C ALA A 77 3.74 8.09 7.92
N LYS A 78 4.25 8.33 9.12
CA LYS A 78 4.66 9.65 9.60
C LYS A 78 6.03 9.57 10.26
N TYR A 79 6.85 10.55 9.95
CA TYR A 79 8.07 10.85 10.69
C TYR A 79 8.21 12.37 10.79
N GLU A 80 8.35 12.89 12.01
CA GLU A 80 8.35 14.33 12.29
C GLU A 80 7.17 15.07 11.62
N LYS A 81 7.46 16.07 10.77
CA LYS A 81 6.49 16.90 10.03
C LYS A 81 6.19 16.35 8.63
N SER A 82 6.56 15.09 8.36
CA SER A 82 6.39 14.44 7.07
C SER A 82 5.42 13.27 7.19
N GLY A 83 4.28 13.36 6.50
CA GLY A 83 3.35 12.27 6.28
C GLY A 83 3.50 11.74 4.85
N VAL A 84 3.49 10.43 4.67
CA VAL A 84 3.50 9.78 3.36
C VAL A 84 2.54 8.62 3.38
N PHE A 85 2.20 8.11 2.21
CA PHE A 85 1.36 6.94 2.09
C PHE A 85 1.99 5.89 1.18
N GLY A 86 1.68 4.63 1.45
CA GLY A 86 2.14 3.47 0.68
C GLY A 86 0.96 2.57 0.29
N THR A 87 1.13 1.84 -0.80
CA THR A 87 0.19 0.81 -1.24
C THR A 87 0.90 -0.49 -1.61
N SER A 88 0.17 -1.59 -1.63
CA SER A 88 0.67 -2.87 -2.15
C SER A 88 0.74 -2.93 -3.68
N PHE A 89 0.28 -1.89 -4.40
CA PHE A 89 0.19 -1.89 -5.86
C PHE A 89 1.55 -1.62 -6.53
N GLY A 90 1.87 -2.39 -7.56
CA GLY A 90 3.17 -2.33 -8.22
C GLY A 90 4.32 -2.87 -7.37
N LYS A 91 5.52 -2.89 -7.96
CA LYS A 91 6.75 -3.30 -7.26
C LYS A 91 7.28 -2.13 -6.44
N LEU A 92 7.97 -2.43 -5.34
CA LEU A 92 8.95 -1.48 -4.81
C LEU A 92 10.03 -1.42 -5.91
N SER A 93 10.15 -0.28 -6.59
CA SER A 93 10.99 -0.12 -7.79
C SER A 93 12.43 -0.57 -7.53
N HIS A 94 13.17 -0.88 -8.61
CA HIS A 94 14.52 -1.45 -8.68
C HIS A 94 15.44 -1.20 -7.49
N GLU A 95 16.34 -2.14 -7.30
CA GLU A 95 17.16 -2.25 -6.12
C GLU A 95 17.87 -0.93 -5.70
N ASP A 96 18.35 -0.15 -6.66
CA ASP A 96 19.01 1.14 -6.43
C ASP A 96 18.10 2.20 -5.82
N SER A 97 16.78 2.02 -5.92
CA SER A 97 15.76 2.93 -5.41
C SER A 97 15.25 2.56 -4.01
N ILE A 98 15.69 1.45 -3.43
CA ILE A 98 15.35 1.09 -2.04
C ILE A 98 16.41 1.70 -1.13
N ASN A 99 15.98 2.54 -0.18
CA ASN A 99 16.87 3.11 0.81
C ASN A 99 17.65 2.00 1.54
N TYR A 100 18.96 2.21 1.71
CA TYR A 100 19.88 1.19 2.24
C TYR A 100 19.46 0.64 3.61
N LYS A 101 18.89 1.47 4.50
CA LYS A 101 18.43 1.02 5.83
C LYS A 101 17.31 0.00 5.71
N LEU A 102 16.34 0.29 4.84
CA LEU A 102 15.23 -0.61 4.54
C LEU A 102 15.73 -1.89 3.85
N ARG A 103 16.56 -1.75 2.81
CA ARG A 103 17.17 -2.89 2.11
C ARG A 103 17.87 -3.83 3.08
N LYS A 104 18.68 -3.29 4.00
CA LYS A 104 19.41 -4.08 4.99
C LYS A 104 18.48 -4.91 5.87
N GLN A 105 17.33 -4.38 6.29
CA GLN A 105 16.38 -5.16 7.08
C GLN A 105 15.61 -6.18 6.23
N LEU A 106 15.21 -5.82 5.01
CA LEU A 106 14.51 -6.74 4.11
C LEU A 106 15.37 -7.95 3.74
N ASN A 107 16.68 -7.75 3.52
CA ASN A 107 17.62 -8.83 3.22
C ASN A 107 17.77 -9.84 4.37
N LYS A 108 17.43 -9.48 5.61
CA LYS A 108 17.39 -10.45 6.73
C LYS A 108 16.26 -11.48 6.57
N LEU A 109 15.22 -11.15 5.81
CA LEU A 109 14.08 -12.03 5.54
C LEU A 109 14.32 -12.98 4.35
N GLY A 110 15.31 -12.68 3.50
CA GLY A 110 15.58 -13.41 2.26
C GLY A 110 15.79 -12.48 1.07
N ILE A 111 15.57 -13.01 -0.14
CA ILE A 111 15.72 -12.26 -1.40
C ILE A 111 14.51 -11.33 -1.59
N ILE A 112 14.77 -10.04 -1.81
CA ILE A 112 13.71 -9.06 -2.09
C ILE A 112 13.01 -9.43 -3.40
N GLY A 113 11.67 -9.48 -3.40
CA GLY A 113 10.90 -9.92 -4.56
C GLY A 113 10.45 -11.38 -4.50
N GLU A 114 10.89 -12.14 -3.49
CA GLU A 114 10.49 -13.52 -3.25
C GLU A 114 9.71 -13.68 -1.94
N LEU A 115 9.20 -14.89 -1.69
CA LEU A 115 8.65 -15.27 -0.39
C LEU A 115 9.79 -15.39 0.63
N SER A 116 9.49 -15.09 1.90
CA SER A 116 10.48 -15.25 2.97
C SER A 116 10.62 -16.73 3.35
N SER A 117 11.87 -17.16 3.56
CA SER A 117 12.18 -18.45 4.19
C SER A 117 12.31 -18.36 5.71
N LYS A 118 12.12 -17.16 6.29
CA LYS A 118 12.32 -16.84 7.71
C LYS A 118 11.03 -16.55 8.47
N THR A 119 9.90 -16.43 7.77
CA THR A 119 8.58 -16.18 8.36
C THR A 119 7.53 -17.05 7.66
N SER A 120 6.34 -17.18 8.25
CA SER A 120 5.20 -17.86 7.64
C SER A 120 4.40 -16.95 6.68
N SER A 121 4.82 -15.69 6.54
CA SER A 121 4.14 -14.69 5.72
C SER A 121 4.12 -15.07 4.23
N LYS A 122 2.92 -15.16 3.67
CA LYS A 122 2.69 -15.37 2.22
C LYS A 122 2.90 -14.11 1.37
N ASN A 123 3.37 -13.02 1.97
CA ASN A 123 3.65 -11.77 1.25
C ASN A 123 5.09 -11.74 0.75
N ILE A 124 5.24 -11.34 -0.51
CA ILE A 124 6.54 -11.11 -1.15
C ILE A 124 7.33 -10.02 -0.38
N ILE A 125 8.59 -10.30 -0.07
CA ILE A 125 9.51 -9.38 0.60
C ILE A 125 9.62 -8.08 -0.21
N GLY A 126 9.45 -6.95 0.48
CA GLY A 126 9.51 -5.61 -0.12
C GLY A 126 8.20 -5.12 -0.77
N LYS A 127 7.19 -5.98 -0.98
CA LYS A 127 5.94 -5.58 -1.66
C LYS A 127 4.92 -4.87 -0.76
N CYS A 128 4.99 -5.11 0.55
CA CYS A 128 4.04 -4.56 1.54
C CYS A 128 3.94 -3.03 1.48
N ALA A 129 2.76 -2.49 1.81
CA ALA A 129 2.49 -1.05 1.76
C ALA A 129 3.40 -0.27 2.73
N GLU A 130 3.71 -0.88 3.87
CA GLU A 130 4.62 -0.41 4.91
C GLU A 130 6.01 -0.14 4.33
N ASN A 131 6.54 -1.08 3.53
CA ASN A 131 7.85 -0.94 2.90
C ASN A 131 7.87 0.24 1.93
N LYS A 132 6.81 0.43 1.14
CA LYS A 132 6.71 1.58 0.23
C LYS A 132 6.61 2.90 0.97
N ALA A 133 5.81 2.95 2.03
CA ALA A 133 5.67 4.15 2.85
C ALA A 133 6.99 4.49 3.56
N ALA A 134 7.64 3.51 4.19
CA ALA A 134 8.94 3.67 4.84
C ALA A 134 10.03 4.11 3.86
N ASN A 135 10.09 3.50 2.66
CA ASN A 135 11.05 3.90 1.64
C ASN A 135 10.87 5.37 1.25
N LYS A 136 9.62 5.83 1.09
CA LYS A 136 9.31 7.25 0.84
C LYS A 136 9.80 8.13 2.00
N VAL A 137 9.51 7.76 3.26
CA VAL A 137 10.00 8.51 4.44
C VAL A 137 11.52 8.62 4.41
N LEU A 138 12.23 7.49 4.27
CA LEU A 138 13.69 7.43 4.34
C LEU A 138 14.38 8.19 3.20
N LYS A 139 13.76 8.28 2.02
CA LYS A 139 14.24 9.13 0.92
C LYS A 139 14.14 10.63 1.22
N ILE A 140 13.12 11.04 1.97
CA ILE A 140 12.89 12.46 2.32
C ILE A 140 13.68 12.82 3.59
N LYS A 141 13.81 11.88 4.52
CA LYS A 141 14.36 12.03 5.85
C LYS A 141 15.41 10.95 6.07
N SER A 142 16.59 11.17 5.52
CA SER A 142 17.71 10.21 5.57
C SER A 142 18.15 9.84 7.01
N LYS A 143 17.91 10.75 7.96
CA LYS A 143 18.17 10.53 9.40
C LYS A 143 17.12 9.67 10.10
N ALA A 144 15.94 9.46 9.50
CA ALA A 144 14.91 8.62 10.12
C ALA A 144 15.43 7.18 10.28
N GLU A 145 15.11 6.57 11.41
CA GLU A 145 15.25 5.13 11.62
C GLU A 145 13.92 4.43 11.38
N LEU A 146 13.98 3.16 10.95
CA LEU A 146 12.79 2.40 10.59
C LEU A 146 11.78 2.27 11.74
N LEU A 147 12.28 2.15 12.98
CA LEU A 147 11.45 1.99 14.18
C LEU A 147 10.80 3.30 14.65
N ASP A 148 11.31 4.45 14.20
CA ASP A 148 10.75 5.76 14.54
C ASP A 148 9.62 6.16 13.59
N ILE A 149 9.45 5.43 12.49
CA ILE A 149 8.37 5.66 11.54
C ILE A 149 7.06 5.19 12.16
N GLN A 150 6.16 6.14 12.41
CA GLN A 150 4.82 5.85 12.90
C GLN A 150 3.95 5.42 11.73
N PHE A 151 3.20 4.33 11.88
CA PHE A 151 2.24 3.88 10.89
C PHE A 151 0.82 4.03 11.43
N THR A 152 -0.13 4.29 10.53
CA THR A 152 -1.54 4.04 10.82
C THR A 152 -1.83 2.54 10.81
N LYS A 153 -3.04 2.15 11.21
CA LYS A 153 -3.57 0.84 10.80
C LYS A 153 -3.53 0.75 9.27
N ALA A 154 -3.07 -0.38 8.77
CA ALA A 154 -3.21 -0.71 7.35
C ALA A 154 -4.68 -1.01 7.04
N ILE A 155 -5.16 -0.67 5.85
CA ILE A 155 -6.54 -0.94 5.43
C ILE A 155 -6.60 -1.57 4.05
N ARG A 156 -7.68 -2.30 3.76
CA ARG A 156 -8.05 -2.76 2.42
C ARG A 156 -8.83 -1.66 1.72
N PRO A 157 -8.30 -0.98 0.70
CA PRO A 157 -9.00 0.14 0.07
C PRO A 157 -10.37 -0.22 -0.52
N ARG A 158 -10.52 -1.48 -0.93
CA ARG A 158 -11.73 -2.06 -1.52
C ARG A 158 -12.86 -2.34 -0.51
N THR A 159 -12.56 -2.47 0.78
CA THR A 159 -13.56 -2.77 1.82
C THR A 159 -13.50 -1.82 3.01
N SER A 160 -12.44 -1.01 3.13
CA SER A 160 -12.11 -0.16 4.28
C SER A 160 -11.87 -0.91 5.59
N GLU A 161 -11.71 -2.24 5.51
CA GLU A 161 -11.38 -3.08 6.66
C GLU A 161 -9.92 -2.91 7.06
N PRO A 162 -9.61 -2.80 8.37
CA PRO A 162 -8.24 -2.84 8.84
C PRO A 162 -7.59 -4.20 8.57
N ILE A 163 -6.28 -4.21 8.33
CA ILE A 163 -5.47 -5.41 8.12
C ILE A 163 -4.37 -5.42 9.18
N PRO A 164 -4.13 -6.55 9.86
CA PRO A 164 -2.98 -6.67 10.75
C PRO A 164 -1.68 -6.61 9.94
N ARG A 165 -0.63 -6.13 10.59
CA ARG A 165 0.74 -6.20 10.05
C ARG A 165 1.12 -7.66 9.80
N CYS A 166 1.72 -7.95 8.64
CA CYS A 166 2.22 -9.29 8.36
C CYS A 166 3.56 -9.56 9.05
N GLU A 167 3.89 -10.83 9.30
CA GLU A 167 5.13 -11.22 10.02
C GLU A 167 6.41 -10.61 9.42
N ASN A 168 6.51 -10.54 8.09
CA ASN A 168 7.63 -9.87 7.43
C ASN A 168 7.78 -8.41 7.88
N CYS A 169 6.67 -7.68 7.98
CA CYS A 169 6.67 -6.30 8.43
C CYS A 169 6.84 -6.18 9.95
N GLU A 170 6.42 -7.17 10.74
CA GLU A 170 6.68 -7.19 12.18
C GLU A 170 8.18 -7.32 12.49
N VAL A 171 8.91 -8.13 11.72
CA VAL A 171 10.38 -8.24 11.86
C VAL A 171 11.07 -6.90 11.57
N VAL A 172 10.56 -6.12 10.61
CA VAL A 172 11.19 -4.85 10.19
C VAL A 172 10.79 -3.67 11.08
N TYR A 173 9.53 -3.62 11.52
CA TYR A 173 8.93 -2.43 12.17
C TYR A 173 8.43 -2.69 13.59
N GLY A 174 8.62 -3.90 14.12
CA GLY A 174 8.02 -4.37 15.37
C GLY A 174 6.54 -4.74 15.23
N LYS A 175 5.97 -5.28 16.31
CA LYS A 175 4.53 -5.56 16.40
C LYS A 175 3.72 -4.27 16.34
N GLU A 176 2.49 -4.37 15.84
CA GLU A 176 1.56 -3.25 15.87
C GLU A 176 1.23 -2.90 17.32
N LYS A 177 1.36 -1.62 17.69
CA LYS A 177 0.98 -1.15 19.02
C LYS A 177 -0.54 -1.00 19.02
N ILE A 178 -1.22 -1.85 19.80
CA ILE A 178 -2.67 -1.88 19.98
C ILE A 178 -3.12 -0.62 20.72
#